data_AF-T0R0X8-F1
#
_entry.id   AF-T0R0X8-F1
#
_cell.length_a   1.000
_cell.length_b   1.000
_cell.length_c   1.000
_cell.angle_alpha   90.00
_cell.angle_beta   90.00
_cell.angle_gamma   90.00
#
_symmetry.space_group_name_H-M   'P 1'
#
loop_
_entity.id
_entity.type
_entity.pdbx_description
1 polymer ?
#
loop_
_entity_poly.entity_id
_entity_poly.type
_entity_poly.pdbx_seq_one_letter_code
_entity_poly.pdbx_strand_id
1 'polypeptide(L)'
;MLLAAFLLVVVAAVSGDLSFCWYATYPNGQIVVADGNCTLAGTVCATTNQCDRSSPTTFTSTVLTNCTGLGRLKNYAHSSLTIKDVPRLIFDNVTTIIDLYTTSVSHWPSVSTIVLRDNNLTDTSSIGATLTTLDISSNTLRRMTNNDFGALKALSFSNNWDLTTIANVSFAKIAFLNMTNCWHRSNMTLDATSYEALNALRPWNDSSAIDAPTGYSINYPIATDAIACNDVGGSIQKLWESTSTISVAVCVTATAATTTSDNYYASLVMGVTCGTAFVAAAIIFFYLSEWQL
;
A
#
# COMPACT_ATOMS: atom_id res chain seq x y z
N MET A 1 64.21 50.13 1.91
CA MET A 1 63.16 49.79 2.88
C MET A 1 61.81 49.99 2.21
N LEU A 2 61.22 48.95 1.61
CA LEU A 2 59.81 49.01 1.21
C LEU A 2 59.24 47.58 1.19
N LEU A 3 58.16 47.45 1.96
CA LEU A 3 57.14 46.42 2.09
C LEU A 3 57.24 45.16 1.20
N ALA A 4 57.33 44.01 1.86
CA ALA A 4 56.74 42.75 1.39
C ALA A 4 55.76 42.26 2.48
N ALA A 5 54.48 42.58 2.30
CA ALA A 5 53.39 42.11 3.15
C ALA A 5 52.92 40.74 2.62
N PHE A 6 53.34 39.66 3.28
CA PHE A 6 52.79 38.32 3.07
C PHE A 6 51.48 38.19 3.86
N LEU A 7 50.36 38.30 3.16
CA LEU A 7 49.04 38.00 3.70
C LEU A 7 48.83 36.48 3.65
N LEU A 8 49.08 35.79 4.77
CA LEU A 8 48.82 34.36 4.92
C LEU A 8 47.34 34.18 5.31
N VAL A 9 46.46 34.00 4.32
CA VAL A 9 45.07 33.60 4.57
C VAL A 9 45.08 32.09 4.87
N VAL A 10 45.09 31.75 6.15
CA VAL A 10 44.81 30.38 6.62
C VAL A 10 43.32 30.13 6.43
N VAL A 11 42.95 29.58 5.28
CA VAL A 11 41.62 28.96 5.11
C VAL A 11 41.66 27.68 5.92
N ALA A 12 41.23 27.77 7.19
CA ALA A 12 40.86 26.59 7.94
C ALA A 12 39.67 25.97 7.21
N ALA A 13 39.93 24.98 6.37
CA ALA A 13 38.92 24.08 5.85
C ALA A 13 38.36 23.35 7.07
N VAL A 14 37.30 23.90 7.65
CA VAL A 14 36.43 23.17 8.56
C VAL A 14 35.76 22.14 7.67
N SER A 15 36.42 20.99 7.46
CA SER A 15 35.77 19.76 7.05
C SER A 15 34.91 19.30 8.23
N GLY A 16 33.88 20.09 8.54
CA GLY A 16 32.75 19.58 9.26
C GLY A 16 32.18 18.52 8.35
N ASP A 17 32.34 17.26 8.73
CA ASP A 17 31.52 16.18 8.19
C ASP A 17 30.08 16.66 8.34
N LEU A 18 29.51 17.19 7.26
CA LEU A 18 28.10 17.48 7.19
C LEU A 18 27.44 16.12 7.26
N SER A 19 27.12 15.72 8.49
CA SER A 19 26.43 14.48 8.78
C SER A 19 25.16 14.51 7.95
N PHE A 20 25.14 13.69 6.90
CA PHE A 20 24.00 13.63 5.99
C PHE A 20 22.76 13.25 6.81
N CYS A 21 21.77 14.15 6.86
CA CYS A 21 20.56 13.89 7.60
C CYS A 21 19.58 13.09 6.74
N TRP A 22 19.54 11.77 6.96
CA TRP A 22 18.61 10.85 6.29
C TRP A 22 17.13 11.22 6.49
N TYR A 23 16.83 12.04 7.51
CA TYR A 23 15.48 12.43 7.91
C TYR A 23 15.08 13.83 7.45
N ALA A 24 15.87 14.50 6.59
CA ALA A 24 15.61 15.88 6.16
C ALA A 24 14.23 16.08 5.51
N THR A 25 13.65 15.04 4.91
CA THR A 25 12.33 15.07 4.27
C THR A 25 11.17 14.70 5.21
N TYR A 26 11.48 14.35 6.47
CA TYR A 26 10.45 14.01 7.44
C TYR A 26 9.77 15.28 7.99
N PRO A 27 8.50 15.20 8.42
CA PRO A 27 7.85 16.30 9.11
C PRO A 27 8.62 16.73 10.35
N ASN A 28 8.49 18.01 10.71
CA ASN A 28 9.07 18.51 11.96
C ASN A 28 8.40 17.84 13.17
N GLY A 29 9.20 17.32 14.09
CA GLY A 29 8.74 16.62 15.29
C GLY A 29 9.68 15.50 15.73
N GLN A 30 9.21 14.65 16.66
CA GLN A 30 10.00 13.53 17.17
C GLN A 30 9.97 12.36 16.19
N ILE A 31 11.14 12.01 15.66
CA ILE A 31 11.37 10.86 14.79
C ILE A 31 12.05 9.79 15.60
N VAL A 32 11.40 8.65 15.77
CA VAL A 32 11.95 7.51 16.49
C VAL A 32 12.93 6.77 15.60
N VAL A 33 14.16 6.55 16.06
CA VAL A 33 15.21 5.86 15.29
C VAL A 33 15.95 4.86 16.18
N ALA A 34 16.56 3.88 15.55
CA ALA A 34 17.53 2.99 16.18
C ALA A 34 18.66 2.78 15.16
N ASP A 35 19.43 3.83 14.91
CA ASP A 35 20.55 3.83 13.97
C ASP A 35 21.76 4.59 14.55
N GLY A 36 22.69 5.03 13.70
CA GLY A 36 23.87 5.79 14.14
C GLY A 36 23.59 7.16 14.75
N ASN A 37 22.33 7.61 14.80
CA ASN A 37 21.92 8.80 15.53
C ASN A 37 21.67 8.57 17.01
N CYS A 38 21.51 7.31 17.44
CA CYS A 38 21.43 6.98 18.86
C CYS A 38 22.84 6.86 19.45
N THR A 39 23.05 7.48 20.61
CA THR A 39 24.33 7.47 21.33
C THR A 39 24.72 6.08 21.83
N LEU A 40 23.73 5.21 22.06
CA LEU A 40 23.91 3.85 22.52
C LEU A 40 23.44 2.86 21.46
N ALA A 41 24.33 1.95 21.04
CA ALA A 41 23.97 0.86 20.14
C ALA A 41 22.89 -0.03 20.78
N GLY A 42 21.90 -0.46 20.00
CA GLY A 42 20.77 -1.27 20.49
C GLY A 42 19.63 -0.47 21.13
N THR A 43 19.78 0.84 21.32
CA THR A 43 18.72 1.69 21.89
C THR A 43 17.89 2.38 20.83
N VAL A 44 16.63 2.63 21.16
CA VAL A 44 15.77 3.53 20.41
C VAL A 44 15.93 4.93 20.97
N CYS A 45 16.06 5.92 20.11
CA CYS A 45 16.09 7.31 20.50
C CYS A 45 15.18 8.17 19.63
N ALA A 46 14.86 9.38 20.09
CA ALA A 46 14.22 10.41 19.27
C ALA A 46 15.28 11.31 18.60
N THR A 47 15.06 11.65 17.34
CA THR A 47 15.77 12.69 16.58
C THR A 47 14.76 13.63 15.92
N THR A 48 15.23 14.72 15.31
CA THR A 48 14.42 15.59 14.46
C THR A 48 14.78 15.41 12.98
N ASN A 49 14.04 16.06 12.08
CA ASN A 49 14.38 16.14 10.65
C ASN A 49 15.66 16.96 10.37
N GLN A 50 16.28 17.54 11.39
CA GLN A 50 17.59 18.18 11.33
C GLN A 50 18.71 17.24 11.84
N CYS A 51 18.35 16.01 12.22
CA CYS A 51 19.26 15.03 12.83
C CYS A 51 19.99 15.57 14.07
N ASP A 52 19.29 16.40 14.85
CA ASP A 52 19.84 16.97 16.06
C ASP A 52 20.08 15.89 17.13
N ARG A 53 21.36 15.65 17.42
CA ARG A 53 21.84 14.69 18.43
C ARG A 53 22.09 15.33 19.79
N SER A 54 21.74 16.60 19.99
CA SER A 54 22.04 17.31 21.23
C SER A 54 21.16 16.88 22.41
N SER A 55 20.03 16.20 22.15
CA SER A 55 19.17 15.66 23.21
C SER A 55 18.36 14.42 22.74
N PRO A 56 19.01 13.30 22.39
CA PRO A 56 18.30 12.08 22.04
C PRO A 56 17.59 11.54 23.28
N THR A 57 16.27 11.67 23.32
CA THR A 57 15.44 10.96 24.31
C THR A 57 15.62 9.48 24.05
N THR A 58 16.34 8.77 24.93
CA THR A 58 16.46 7.32 24.85
C THR A 58 15.18 6.70 25.39
N PHE A 59 14.54 5.83 24.61
CA PHE A 59 13.37 5.11 25.04
C PHE A 59 13.76 3.75 25.59
N THR A 60 13.37 3.47 26.83
CA THR A 60 13.50 2.14 27.45
C THR A 60 12.27 1.27 27.22
N SER A 61 11.18 1.87 26.76
CA SER A 61 9.92 1.21 26.45
C SER A 61 9.89 0.76 25.00
N THR A 62 9.36 -0.44 24.74
CA THR A 62 8.98 -0.89 23.40
C THR A 62 7.67 -0.27 22.92
N VAL A 63 6.98 0.50 23.78
CA VAL A 63 5.76 1.25 23.46
C VAL A 63 6.10 2.74 23.39
N LEU A 64 5.92 3.34 22.22
CA LEU A 64 6.18 4.74 21.94
C LEU A 64 4.88 5.46 21.56
N THR A 65 4.66 6.65 22.10
CA THR A 65 3.47 7.47 21.83
C THR A 65 3.88 8.88 21.42
N ASN A 66 2.96 9.64 20.80
CA ASN A 66 3.16 11.05 20.42
C ASN A 66 4.40 11.30 19.53
N CYS A 67 4.82 10.32 18.76
CA CYS A 67 5.89 10.48 17.79
C CYS A 67 5.33 11.08 16.50
N THR A 68 6.16 11.80 15.74
CA THR A 68 5.76 12.39 14.45
C THR A 68 6.19 11.50 13.28
N GLY A 69 7.16 10.62 13.49
CA GLY A 69 7.57 9.62 12.52
C GLY A 69 8.44 8.54 13.12
N LEU A 70 8.71 7.54 12.31
CA LEU A 70 9.64 6.45 12.59
C LEU A 70 10.70 6.45 11.48
N GLY A 71 11.96 6.56 11.84
CA GLY A 71 13.08 6.53 10.90
C GLY A 71 13.70 5.14 10.83
N ARG A 72 15.02 5.09 10.62
CA ARG A 72 15.72 3.81 10.42
C ARG A 72 15.86 3.09 11.75
N LEU A 73 15.48 1.81 11.76
CA LEU A 73 15.55 0.93 12.92
C LEU A 73 16.64 -0.15 12.79
N LYS A 74 17.72 0.12 12.04
CA LYS A 74 18.76 -0.87 11.70
C LYS A 74 19.40 -1.55 12.93
N ASN A 75 19.54 -0.82 14.02
CA ASN A 75 20.14 -1.28 15.28
C ASN A 75 19.06 -1.62 16.33
N TYR A 76 17.78 -1.71 15.96
CA TYR A 76 16.74 -2.07 16.91
C TYR A 76 16.88 -3.54 17.31
N ALA A 77 17.11 -3.80 18.60
CA ALA A 77 17.44 -5.12 19.11
C ALA A 77 16.23 -5.92 19.64
N HIS A 78 15.07 -5.28 19.82
CA HIS A 78 13.90 -5.95 20.38
C HIS A 78 13.06 -6.61 19.27
N SER A 79 12.37 -7.69 19.64
CA SER A 79 11.50 -8.46 18.74
C SER A 79 10.20 -7.74 18.38
N SER A 80 9.83 -6.67 19.09
CA SER A 80 8.56 -5.98 18.90
C SER A 80 8.67 -4.51 19.28
N LEU A 81 8.20 -3.62 18.38
CA LEU A 81 8.00 -2.19 18.63
C LEU A 81 6.51 -1.88 18.50
N THR A 82 5.92 -1.30 19.54
CA THR A 82 4.56 -0.76 19.51
C THR A 82 4.64 0.75 19.40
N ILE A 83 3.95 1.34 18.43
CA ILE A 83 3.80 2.79 18.31
C ILE A 83 2.31 3.09 18.44
N LYS A 84 1.95 4.13 19.19
CA LYS A 84 0.56 4.59 19.33
C LYS A 84 0.48 6.08 19.02
N ASP A 85 -0.70 6.52 18.63
CA ASP A 85 -1.04 7.95 18.48
C ASP A 85 -0.11 8.73 17.53
N VAL A 86 0.34 8.05 16.46
CA VAL A 86 1.17 8.62 15.39
C VAL A 86 0.26 9.02 14.22
N PRO A 87 0.28 10.30 13.77
CA PRO A 87 -0.52 10.72 12.62
C PRO A 87 0.04 10.19 11.29
N ARG A 88 1.33 9.89 11.25
CA ARG A 88 2.06 9.42 10.07
C ARG A 88 3.08 8.36 10.49
N LEU A 89 3.06 7.23 9.80
CA LEU A 89 3.96 6.12 10.05
C LEU A 89 4.81 5.88 8.80
N ILE A 90 6.13 6.05 8.95
CA ILE A 90 7.10 5.85 7.87
C ILE A 90 7.96 4.67 8.29
N PHE A 91 8.05 3.64 7.47
CA PHE A 91 9.03 2.58 7.63
C PHE A 91 9.92 2.60 6.40
N ASP A 92 11.20 2.88 6.61
CA ASP A 92 12.22 2.98 5.55
C ASP A 92 13.38 2.02 5.89
N ASN A 93 13.69 1.12 4.96
CA ASN A 93 14.79 0.17 5.06
C ASN A 93 14.72 -0.71 6.31
N VAL A 94 13.52 -1.22 6.62
CA VAL A 94 13.30 -2.20 7.69
C VAL A 94 13.56 -3.59 7.11
N THR A 95 14.72 -4.15 7.43
CA THR A 95 15.15 -5.44 6.87
C THR A 95 14.45 -6.65 7.48
N THR A 96 13.81 -6.49 8.65
CA THR A 96 12.98 -7.52 9.29
C THR A 96 11.55 -7.43 8.79
N ILE A 97 10.84 -8.57 8.75
CA ILE A 97 9.42 -8.64 8.36
C ILE A 97 8.63 -7.63 9.19
N ILE A 98 8.04 -6.62 8.53
CA ILE A 98 7.00 -5.80 9.14
C ILE A 98 5.75 -6.67 9.16
N ASP A 99 5.54 -7.37 10.28
CA ASP A 99 4.33 -8.17 10.47
C ASP A 99 3.14 -7.23 10.70
N LEU A 100 2.45 -6.91 9.61
CA LEU A 100 1.12 -6.31 9.64
C LEU A 100 0.02 -7.40 9.70
N TYR A 101 0.38 -8.68 9.67
CA TYR A 101 -0.55 -9.83 9.63
C TYR A 101 -1.27 -10.06 10.96
N THR A 102 -0.69 -9.62 12.09
CA THR A 102 -1.34 -9.67 13.42
C THR A 102 -2.33 -8.51 13.69
N THR A 103 -2.85 -7.88 12.63
CA THR A 103 -3.73 -6.69 12.62
C THR A 103 -5.06 -6.82 13.35
N SER A 104 -5.44 -7.98 13.89
CA SER A 104 -6.50 -8.03 14.90
C SER A 104 -6.15 -7.22 16.16
N VAL A 105 -4.86 -6.90 16.38
CA VAL A 105 -4.36 -6.11 17.52
C VAL A 105 -3.81 -4.73 17.11
N SER A 106 -3.25 -4.59 15.90
CA SER A 106 -2.73 -3.32 15.38
C SER A 106 -3.78 -2.58 14.53
N HIS A 107 -4.87 -2.18 15.18
CA HIS A 107 -5.79 -1.18 14.63
C HIS A 107 -5.11 0.20 14.68
N TRP A 108 -4.93 0.83 13.52
CA TRP A 108 -4.39 2.19 13.38
C TRP A 108 -5.50 3.17 12.98
N PRO A 109 -6.60 3.32 13.76
CA PRO A 109 -7.79 4.05 13.30
C PRO A 109 -7.51 5.55 13.04
N SER A 110 -6.44 6.10 13.61
CA SER A 110 -6.02 7.49 13.44
C SER A 110 -4.97 7.68 12.34
N VAL A 111 -4.38 6.61 11.79
CA VAL A 111 -3.38 6.72 10.74
C VAL A 111 -4.09 6.94 9.40
N SER A 112 -3.79 8.07 8.78
CA SER A 112 -4.31 8.43 7.46
C SER A 112 -3.24 8.27 6.36
N THR A 113 -1.96 8.31 6.75
CA THR A 113 -0.82 8.21 5.83
C THR A 113 0.13 7.12 6.30
N ILE A 114 0.39 6.14 5.42
CA ILE A 114 1.41 5.11 5.60
C ILE A 114 2.41 5.19 4.46
N VAL A 115 3.70 5.17 4.82
CA VAL A 115 4.81 5.06 3.87
C VAL A 115 5.66 3.85 4.27
N LEU A 116 5.69 2.81 3.44
CA LEU A 116 6.46 1.57 3.60
C LEU A 116 7.47 1.43 2.46
N ARG A 117 8.25 2.46 2.15
CA ARG A 117 9.20 2.40 1.04
C ARG A 117 10.43 1.57 1.35
N ASP A 118 10.98 0.93 0.32
CA ASP A 118 12.28 0.24 0.38
C ASP A 118 12.28 -0.88 1.45
N ASN A 119 11.23 -1.72 1.45
CA ASN A 119 11.08 -2.88 2.35
C ASN A 119 10.85 -4.19 1.55
N ASN A 120 10.50 -5.27 2.23
CA ASN A 120 10.21 -6.59 1.64
C ASN A 120 8.72 -6.96 1.68
N LEU A 121 7.83 -5.98 1.51
CA LEU A 121 6.38 -6.24 1.52
C LEU A 121 5.99 -7.11 0.30
N THR A 122 5.27 -8.21 0.51
CA THR A 122 4.88 -9.15 -0.56
C THR A 122 3.41 -9.04 -0.99
N ASP A 123 2.56 -8.51 -0.12
CA ASP A 123 1.14 -8.25 -0.39
C ASP A 123 0.62 -7.11 0.49
N THR A 124 -0.59 -6.67 0.20
CA THR A 124 -1.25 -5.55 0.87
C THR A 124 -2.40 -5.98 1.78
N SER A 125 -2.60 -7.27 2.02
CA SER A 125 -3.83 -7.80 2.67
C SER A 125 -4.09 -7.26 4.08
N SER A 126 -3.03 -6.81 4.74
CA SER A 126 -3.02 -6.26 6.10
C SER A 126 -3.12 -4.74 6.16
N ILE A 127 -3.14 -4.06 5.02
CA ILE A 127 -3.24 -2.60 4.95
C ILE A 127 -4.71 -2.18 5.08
N GLY A 128 -5.01 -1.44 6.14
CA GLY A 128 -6.38 -1.06 6.51
C GLY A 128 -7.07 -0.07 5.56
N ALA A 129 -8.41 -0.06 5.60
CA ALA A 129 -9.26 0.68 4.66
C ALA A 129 -9.38 2.19 4.91
N THR A 130 -8.90 2.70 6.05
CA THR A 130 -9.08 4.10 6.45
C THR A 130 -8.01 5.06 5.91
N LEU A 131 -7.01 4.53 5.21
CA LEU A 131 -5.91 5.34 4.70
C LEU A 131 -6.39 6.29 3.61
N THR A 132 -5.80 7.49 3.59
CA THR A 132 -5.95 8.46 2.51
C THR A 132 -4.69 8.55 1.65
N THR A 133 -3.53 8.19 2.20
CA THR A 133 -2.25 8.15 1.47
C THR A 133 -1.51 6.86 1.79
N LEU A 134 -1.07 6.16 0.75
CA LEU A 134 -0.27 4.95 0.86
C LEU A 134 0.89 4.99 -0.13
N ASP A 135 2.11 4.87 0.38
CA ASP A 135 3.31 4.73 -0.45
C ASP A 135 4.05 3.45 -0.06
N ILE A 136 3.95 2.44 -0.91
CA ILE A 136 4.58 1.13 -0.78
C ILE A 136 5.58 0.88 -1.91
N SER A 137 6.21 1.97 -2.39
CA SER A 137 7.19 1.89 -3.47
C SER A 137 8.43 1.09 -3.06
N SER A 138 9.13 0.52 -4.05
CA SER A 138 10.37 -0.25 -3.85
C SER A 138 10.19 -1.41 -2.86
N ASN A 139 9.18 -2.25 -3.09
CA ASN A 139 8.97 -3.49 -2.33
C ASN A 139 9.04 -4.70 -3.28
N THR A 140 8.75 -5.89 -2.74
CA THR A 140 8.66 -7.15 -3.48
C THR A 140 7.20 -7.60 -3.65
N LEU A 141 6.27 -6.65 -3.85
CA LEU A 141 4.84 -6.96 -3.94
C LEU A 141 4.59 -7.88 -5.12
N ARG A 142 3.83 -8.96 -4.87
CA ARG A 142 3.38 -9.90 -5.92
C ARG A 142 1.93 -9.71 -6.29
N ARG A 143 1.12 -9.29 -5.31
CA ARG A 143 -0.33 -9.16 -5.42
C ARG A 143 -0.87 -8.02 -4.58
N MET A 144 -1.86 -7.33 -5.12
CA MET A 144 -2.76 -6.46 -4.36
C MET A 144 -4.17 -6.98 -4.56
N THR A 145 -4.75 -7.61 -3.55
CA THR A 145 -6.03 -8.32 -3.69
C THR A 145 -6.93 -8.13 -2.49
N ASN A 146 -8.23 -7.92 -2.74
CA ASN A 146 -9.26 -7.77 -1.72
C ASN A 146 -8.99 -6.60 -0.75
N ASN A 147 -8.45 -5.51 -1.29
CA ASN A 147 -8.15 -4.31 -0.52
C ASN A 147 -9.24 -3.26 -0.73
N ASP A 148 -9.87 -2.84 0.35
CA ASP A 148 -10.72 -1.65 0.32
C ASP A 148 -9.85 -0.39 0.42
N PHE A 149 -9.45 0.14 -0.72
CA PHE A 149 -8.75 1.42 -0.82
C PHE A 149 -9.70 2.56 -1.24
N GLY A 150 -11.01 2.41 -1.00
CA GLY A 150 -12.01 3.42 -1.38
C GLY A 150 -11.83 4.79 -0.71
N ALA A 151 -11.06 4.86 0.38
CA ALA A 151 -10.66 6.12 1.04
C ALA A 151 -9.34 6.71 0.52
N LEU A 152 -8.50 5.94 -0.20
CA LEU A 152 -7.21 6.40 -0.70
C LEU A 152 -7.41 7.52 -1.73
N LYS A 153 -6.68 8.60 -1.52
CA LYS A 153 -6.52 9.72 -2.46
C LYS A 153 -5.19 9.64 -3.19
N ALA A 154 -4.15 9.10 -2.57
CA ALA A 154 -2.84 8.94 -3.17
C ALA A 154 -2.29 7.53 -2.92
N LEU A 155 -1.91 6.85 -4.00
CA LEU A 155 -1.27 5.54 -3.95
C LEU A 155 0.00 5.54 -4.80
N SER A 156 1.11 5.13 -4.21
CA SER A 156 2.33 4.81 -4.94
C SER A 156 2.77 3.39 -4.62
N PHE A 157 2.95 2.56 -5.65
CA PHE A 157 3.55 1.24 -5.55
C PHE A 157 4.63 1.04 -6.63
N SER A 158 5.29 2.14 -7.01
CA SER A 158 6.37 2.09 -7.99
C SER A 158 7.51 1.14 -7.57
N ASN A 159 8.31 0.68 -8.52
CA ASN A 159 9.44 -0.24 -8.28
C ASN A 159 9.06 -1.56 -7.59
N ASN A 160 7.85 -2.07 -7.82
CA ASN A 160 7.43 -3.41 -7.37
C ASN A 160 7.48 -4.37 -8.55
N TRP A 161 8.67 -4.86 -8.87
CA TRP A 161 8.93 -5.59 -10.12
C TRP A 161 8.15 -6.90 -10.24
N ASP A 162 7.92 -7.59 -9.12
CA ASP A 162 7.24 -8.88 -9.07
C ASP A 162 5.70 -8.78 -9.06
N LEU A 163 5.13 -7.57 -9.14
CA LEU A 163 3.68 -7.38 -9.04
C LEU A 163 2.99 -7.88 -10.30
N THR A 164 2.27 -9.01 -10.20
CA THR A 164 1.56 -9.62 -11.33
C THR A 164 0.06 -9.36 -11.32
N THR A 165 -0.53 -9.17 -10.13
CA THR A 165 -1.99 -9.17 -9.96
C THR A 165 -2.48 -8.00 -9.11
N ILE A 166 -3.46 -7.28 -9.63
CA ILE A 166 -4.28 -6.30 -8.90
C ILE A 166 -5.74 -6.70 -9.11
N ALA A 167 -6.46 -7.14 -8.08
CA ALA A 167 -7.84 -7.62 -8.26
C ALA A 167 -8.70 -7.37 -7.02
N ASN A 168 -9.98 -7.05 -7.19
CA ASN A 168 -10.87 -6.67 -6.09
C ASN A 168 -10.27 -5.56 -5.21
N VAL A 169 -9.75 -4.50 -5.86
CA VAL A 169 -9.24 -3.32 -5.16
C VAL A 169 -10.12 -2.13 -5.50
N SER A 170 -10.63 -1.43 -4.49
CA SER A 170 -11.47 -0.24 -4.66
C SER A 170 -10.61 1.03 -4.72
N PHE A 171 -10.82 1.90 -5.70
CA PHE A 171 -10.11 3.17 -5.88
C PHE A 171 -11.06 4.38 -5.96
N ALA A 172 -12.21 4.31 -5.31
CA ALA A 172 -13.32 5.25 -5.48
C ALA A 172 -12.98 6.75 -5.30
N LYS A 173 -11.93 7.09 -4.53
CA LYS A 173 -11.52 8.48 -4.24
C LYS A 173 -10.11 8.83 -4.71
N ILE A 174 -9.52 7.98 -5.54
CA ILE A 174 -8.14 8.15 -5.98
C ILE A 174 -7.99 9.46 -6.77
N ALA A 175 -7.00 10.26 -6.39
CA ALA A 175 -6.60 11.49 -7.06
C ALA A 175 -5.17 11.38 -7.60
N PHE A 176 -4.37 10.45 -7.08
CA PHE A 176 -3.02 10.16 -7.55
C PHE A 176 -2.69 8.68 -7.54
N LEU A 177 -2.09 8.21 -8.65
CA LEU A 177 -1.61 6.84 -8.79
C LEU A 177 -0.23 6.80 -9.45
N ASN A 178 0.79 6.36 -8.70
CA ASN A 178 2.11 6.08 -9.26
C ASN A 178 2.36 4.57 -9.31
N MET A 179 2.54 4.07 -10.53
CA MET A 179 2.80 2.68 -10.81
C MET A 179 3.97 2.52 -11.79
N THR A 180 4.95 3.41 -11.73
CA THR A 180 6.16 3.30 -12.55
C THR A 180 7.01 2.09 -12.15
N ASN A 181 7.73 1.52 -13.11
CA ASN A 181 8.65 0.41 -12.89
C ASN A 181 7.99 -0.81 -12.22
N CYS A 182 6.87 -1.31 -12.74
CA CYS A 182 6.44 -2.70 -12.46
C CYS A 182 6.15 -3.42 -13.78
N TRP A 183 7.09 -4.25 -14.21
CA TRP A 183 7.13 -4.76 -15.59
C TRP A 183 6.44 -6.11 -15.78
N HIS A 184 6.23 -6.90 -14.72
CA HIS A 184 5.54 -8.19 -14.77
C HIS A 184 4.00 -8.12 -14.66
N ARG A 185 3.41 -6.92 -14.70
CA ARG A 185 1.96 -6.74 -14.51
C ARG A 185 1.18 -7.33 -15.67
N SER A 186 0.36 -8.33 -15.38
CA SER A 186 -0.45 -9.02 -16.39
C SER A 186 -1.95 -8.96 -16.12
N ASN A 187 -2.40 -8.59 -14.92
CA ASN A 187 -3.83 -8.59 -14.65
C ASN A 187 -4.25 -7.50 -13.65
N MET A 188 -5.18 -6.64 -14.09
CA MET A 188 -5.77 -5.60 -13.26
C MET A 188 -7.29 -5.64 -13.40
N THR A 189 -7.98 -6.03 -12.32
CA THR A 189 -9.44 -6.08 -12.24
C THR A 189 -9.97 -4.99 -11.32
N LEU A 190 -10.92 -4.21 -11.83
CA LEU A 190 -11.53 -3.05 -11.20
C LEU A 190 -13.05 -3.19 -11.19
N ASP A 191 -13.71 -2.61 -10.19
CA ASP A 191 -15.14 -2.30 -10.31
C ASP A 191 -15.36 -1.03 -11.15
N ALA A 192 -16.61 -0.77 -11.52
CA ALA A 192 -16.98 0.37 -12.34
C ALA A 192 -16.56 1.71 -11.71
N THR A 193 -16.78 1.89 -10.41
CA THR A 193 -16.44 3.11 -9.67
C THR A 193 -14.93 3.39 -9.71
N SER A 194 -14.12 2.35 -9.51
CA SER A 194 -12.66 2.44 -9.51
C SER A 194 -12.12 2.70 -10.90
N TYR A 195 -12.72 2.10 -11.93
CA TYR A 195 -12.41 2.40 -13.32
C TYR A 195 -12.69 3.87 -13.64
N GLU A 196 -13.87 4.39 -13.30
CA GLU A 196 -14.23 5.79 -13.54
C GLU A 196 -13.26 6.75 -12.84
N ALA A 197 -12.97 6.50 -11.56
CA ALA A 197 -12.06 7.32 -10.77
C ALA A 197 -10.64 7.34 -11.37
N LEU A 198 -10.12 6.16 -11.76
CA LEU A 198 -8.80 6.07 -12.38
C LEU A 198 -8.78 6.70 -13.76
N ASN A 199 -9.78 6.46 -14.61
CA ASN A 199 -9.80 6.97 -15.98
C ASN A 199 -9.94 8.50 -16.05
N ALA A 200 -10.47 9.13 -14.99
CA ALA A 200 -10.54 10.58 -14.85
C ALA A 200 -9.19 11.25 -14.54
N LEU A 201 -8.18 10.48 -14.12
CA LEU A 201 -6.85 11.01 -13.83
C LEU A 201 -6.17 11.55 -15.10
N ARG A 202 -5.41 12.63 -14.96
CA ARG A 202 -4.56 13.19 -16.03
C ARG A 202 -3.12 12.70 -15.85
N PRO A 203 -2.28 12.71 -16.91
CA PRO A 203 -0.86 12.45 -16.75
C PRO A 203 -0.26 13.37 -15.69
N TRP A 204 0.49 12.80 -14.75
CA TRP A 204 1.20 13.57 -13.75
C TRP A 204 2.36 14.31 -14.42
N ASN A 205 2.42 15.63 -14.23
CA ASN A 205 3.35 16.54 -14.92
C ASN A 205 4.54 16.96 -14.05
N ASP A 206 4.92 16.14 -13.07
CA ASP A 206 6.06 16.37 -12.16
C ASP A 206 6.02 17.71 -11.40
N SER A 207 4.83 18.32 -11.27
CA SER A 207 4.67 19.57 -10.55
C SER A 207 4.65 19.34 -9.04
N SER A 208 5.78 19.70 -8.42
CA SER A 208 6.15 20.06 -7.03
C SER A 208 5.21 19.88 -5.81
N ALA A 209 3.95 19.53 -5.94
CA ALA A 209 3.09 19.17 -4.81
C ALA A 209 3.36 17.73 -4.35
N ILE A 210 4.51 17.51 -3.71
CA ILE A 210 4.85 16.26 -3.01
C ILE A 210 3.82 15.90 -1.92
N ASP A 211 3.13 16.89 -1.36
CA ASP A 211 2.19 16.71 -0.25
C ASP A 211 0.76 16.36 -0.70
N ALA A 212 0.41 16.63 -1.96
CA ALA A 212 -0.92 16.36 -2.52
C ALA A 212 -0.82 16.13 -4.03
N PRO A 213 -0.10 15.08 -4.47
CA PRO A 213 0.06 14.83 -5.89
C PRO A 213 -1.31 14.56 -6.52
N THR A 214 -1.45 14.88 -7.80
CA THR A 214 -2.65 14.58 -8.60
C THR A 214 -2.25 14.04 -9.97
N GLY A 215 -3.03 13.10 -10.49
CA GLY A 215 -2.80 12.47 -11.79
C GLY A 215 -2.25 11.04 -11.71
N TYR A 216 -1.72 10.53 -12.81
CA TYR A 216 -1.16 9.19 -12.85
C TYR A 216 0.26 9.17 -13.44
N SER A 217 1.06 8.18 -13.05
CA SER A 217 2.37 7.90 -13.62
C SER A 217 2.54 6.41 -13.91
N ILE A 218 2.83 6.09 -15.17
CA ILE A 218 3.02 4.72 -15.69
C ILE A 218 4.02 4.74 -16.85
N ASN A 219 4.85 3.70 -16.95
CA ASN A 219 5.86 3.57 -18.02
C ASN A 219 5.94 2.16 -18.64
N TYR A 220 5.05 1.24 -18.24
CA TYR A 220 4.95 -0.10 -18.81
C TYR A 220 3.48 -0.44 -19.10
N PRO A 221 3.19 -1.15 -20.20
CA PRO A 221 1.82 -1.53 -20.53
C PRO A 221 1.24 -2.52 -19.54
N ILE A 222 -0.09 -2.61 -19.50
CA ILE A 222 -0.83 -3.67 -18.78
C ILE A 222 -1.73 -4.35 -19.80
N ALA A 223 -1.61 -5.67 -19.89
CA ALA A 223 -2.39 -6.50 -20.81
C ALA A 223 -3.17 -7.55 -20.04
N THR A 224 -4.39 -7.20 -19.61
CA THR A 224 -5.28 -8.10 -18.88
C THR A 224 -5.81 -9.23 -19.78
N ASP A 225 -5.80 -10.45 -19.26
CA ASP A 225 -6.34 -11.64 -19.95
C ASP A 225 -7.86 -11.51 -20.16
N ALA A 226 -8.28 -11.56 -21.42
CA ALA A 226 -9.68 -11.38 -21.80
C ALA A 226 -10.58 -12.57 -21.38
N ILE A 227 -10.04 -13.79 -21.36
CA ILE A 227 -10.80 -14.99 -20.95
C ILE A 227 -11.03 -14.90 -19.43
N ALA A 228 -9.97 -14.68 -18.66
CA ALA A 228 -10.06 -14.52 -17.21
C ALA A 228 -10.97 -13.35 -16.82
N CYS A 229 -10.98 -12.27 -17.61
CA CYS A 229 -11.89 -11.15 -17.40
C CYS A 229 -13.36 -11.53 -17.65
N ASN A 230 -13.66 -12.23 -18.74
CA ASN A 230 -15.00 -12.70 -19.05
C ASN A 230 -15.51 -13.72 -18.02
N ASP A 231 -14.62 -14.58 -17.50
CA ASP A 231 -14.94 -15.61 -16.50
C ASP A 231 -15.43 -15.00 -15.17
N VAL A 232 -14.96 -13.80 -14.83
CA VAL A 232 -15.44 -13.04 -13.66
C VAL A 232 -16.61 -12.08 -14.00
N GLY A 233 -17.22 -12.24 -15.18
CA GLY A 233 -18.31 -11.38 -15.64
C GLY A 233 -17.88 -9.94 -15.94
N GLY A 234 -16.59 -9.72 -16.19
CA GLY A 234 -16.04 -8.42 -16.54
C GLY A 234 -15.97 -8.19 -18.04
N SER A 235 -15.49 -7.00 -18.41
CA SER A 235 -15.17 -6.61 -19.78
C SER A 235 -13.84 -5.86 -19.82
N ILE A 236 -13.05 -6.08 -20.87
CA ILE A 236 -11.78 -5.35 -21.05
C ILE A 236 -12.09 -3.90 -21.44
N GLN A 237 -11.55 -2.96 -20.66
CA GLN A 237 -11.60 -1.53 -20.95
C GLN A 237 -10.19 -0.93 -20.94
N LYS A 238 -10.02 0.21 -21.61
CA LYS A 238 -8.73 0.91 -21.68
C LYS A 238 -8.72 2.10 -20.74
N LEU A 239 -7.70 2.18 -19.89
CA LEU A 239 -7.43 3.38 -19.11
C LEU A 239 -6.64 4.38 -19.94
N TRP A 240 -7.00 5.66 -19.82
CA TRP A 240 -6.22 6.79 -20.30
C TRP A 240 -5.92 6.80 -21.81
N GLU A 241 -6.75 6.15 -22.64
CA GLU A 241 -6.52 6.02 -24.09
C GLU A 241 -6.28 7.36 -24.81
N SER A 242 -6.89 8.44 -24.32
CA SER A 242 -6.74 9.79 -24.88
C SER A 242 -5.55 10.59 -24.34
N THR A 243 -4.90 10.14 -23.26
CA THR A 243 -3.87 10.93 -22.56
C THR A 243 -2.54 10.20 -22.36
N SER A 244 -2.51 8.87 -22.51
CA SER A 244 -1.33 8.02 -22.33
C SER A 244 -0.85 7.47 -23.67
N THR A 245 0.47 7.43 -23.89
CA THR A 245 1.08 6.65 -24.98
C THR A 245 1.28 5.17 -24.60
N ILE A 246 1.14 4.85 -23.31
CA ILE A 246 1.27 3.49 -22.76
C ILE A 246 -0.13 2.84 -22.76
N SER A 247 -0.23 1.65 -23.37
CA SER A 247 -1.49 0.90 -23.42
C SER A 247 -1.79 0.20 -22.09
N VAL A 248 -2.95 0.49 -21.52
CA VAL A 248 -3.39 -0.05 -20.23
C VAL A 248 -4.77 -0.67 -20.40
N ALA A 249 -4.83 -1.99 -20.55
CA ALA A 249 -6.06 -2.77 -20.62
C ALA A 249 -6.37 -3.40 -19.25
N VAL A 250 -7.53 -3.06 -18.68
CA VAL A 250 -8.00 -3.54 -17.37
C VAL A 250 -9.31 -4.31 -17.54
N CYS A 251 -9.55 -5.28 -16.66
CA CYS A 251 -10.84 -5.91 -16.55
C CYS A 251 -11.77 -5.07 -15.67
N VAL A 252 -12.93 -4.67 -16.18
CA VAL A 252 -13.94 -3.95 -15.42
C VAL A 252 -15.12 -4.88 -15.17
N THR A 253 -15.34 -5.23 -13.91
CA THR A 253 -16.51 -5.98 -13.46
C THR A 253 -17.64 -5.04 -13.13
N ALA A 254 -18.90 -5.45 -13.37
CA ALA A 254 -20.04 -4.75 -12.80
C ALA A 254 -19.84 -4.66 -11.27
N THR A 255 -20.16 -3.49 -10.68
CA THR A 255 -20.13 -3.32 -9.22
C THR A 255 -20.86 -4.51 -8.63
N ALA A 256 -20.17 -5.30 -7.80
CA ALA A 256 -20.81 -6.41 -7.11
C ALA A 256 -22.02 -5.82 -6.42
N ALA A 257 -23.22 -6.18 -6.90
CA ALA A 257 -24.45 -5.77 -6.25
C ALA A 257 -24.25 -6.16 -4.80
N THR A 258 -24.23 -5.17 -3.90
CA THR A 258 -24.10 -5.41 -2.47
C THR A 258 -25.21 -6.38 -2.16
N THR A 259 -24.88 -7.66 -2.04
CA THR A 259 -25.85 -8.67 -1.66
C THR A 259 -26.11 -8.34 -0.20
N THR A 260 -27.09 -7.47 0.01
CA THR A 260 -27.77 -7.39 1.29
C THR A 260 -28.11 -8.82 1.65
N SER A 261 -27.49 -9.27 2.72
CA SER A 261 -27.61 -10.61 3.29
C SER A 261 -29.01 -10.80 3.90
N ASP A 262 -30.07 -10.47 3.16
CA ASP A 262 -31.46 -10.61 3.60
C ASP A 262 -32.14 -11.82 2.96
N ASN A 263 -31.47 -12.55 2.05
CA ASN A 263 -32.07 -13.69 1.34
C ASN A 263 -31.34 -15.02 1.54
N TYR A 264 -30.85 -15.29 2.75
CA TYR A 264 -30.35 -16.62 3.13
C TYR A 264 -31.41 -17.73 2.91
N TYR A 265 -32.69 -17.36 2.79
CA TYR A 265 -33.79 -18.28 2.50
C TYR A 265 -33.95 -18.66 1.02
N ALA A 266 -33.51 -17.83 0.05
CA ALA A 266 -33.82 -18.10 -1.36
C ALA A 266 -32.99 -19.25 -1.96
N SER A 267 -31.70 -19.36 -1.59
CA SER A 267 -30.82 -20.45 -2.06
C SER A 267 -31.10 -21.77 -1.34
N LEU A 268 -31.50 -21.73 -0.06
CA LEU A 268 -31.94 -22.92 0.68
C LEU A 268 -33.25 -23.48 0.11
N VAL A 269 -34.19 -22.61 -0.29
CA VAL A 269 -35.48 -23.02 -0.86
C VAL A 269 -35.30 -23.74 -2.20
N MET A 270 -34.40 -23.30 -3.08
CA MET A 270 -34.12 -24.01 -4.35
C MET A 270 -33.47 -25.38 -4.14
N GLY A 271 -32.60 -25.52 -3.14
CA GLY A 271 -32.01 -26.82 -2.79
C GLY A 271 -33.06 -27.83 -2.31
N VAL A 272 -34.01 -27.38 -1.49
CA VAL A 272 -35.06 -28.23 -0.91
C VAL A 272 -36.13 -28.63 -1.94
N THR A 273 -36.49 -27.75 -2.88
CA THR A 273 -37.49 -28.07 -3.92
C THR A 273 -36.96 -29.07 -4.96
N CYS A 274 -35.69 -28.98 -5.37
CA CYS A 274 -35.09 -29.98 -6.25
C CYS A 274 -34.92 -31.34 -5.55
N GLY A 275 -34.53 -31.35 -4.27
CA GLY A 275 -34.39 -32.58 -3.49
C GLY A 275 -35.71 -33.33 -3.31
N THR A 276 -36.79 -32.63 -2.98
CA THR A 276 -38.11 -33.25 -2.77
C THR A 276 -38.71 -33.83 -4.06
N ALA A 277 -38.53 -33.17 -5.20
CA ALA A 277 -38.97 -33.68 -6.49
C ALA A 277 -38.26 -35.00 -6.88
N PHE A 278 -36.95 -35.10 -6.60
CA PHE A 278 -36.17 -36.30 -6.91
C PHE A 278 -36.58 -37.50 -6.05
N VAL A 279 -36.81 -37.27 -4.75
CA VAL A 279 -37.29 -38.31 -3.82
C VAL A 279 -38.70 -38.77 -4.20
N ALA A 280 -39.60 -37.85 -4.54
CA ALA A 280 -40.96 -38.19 -4.98
C ALA A 280 -40.95 -39.03 -6.27
N ALA A 281 -40.12 -38.66 -7.26
CA ALA A 281 -39.98 -39.42 -8.50
C ALA A 281 -39.41 -40.83 -8.25
N ALA A 282 -38.41 -40.95 -7.37
CA ALA A 282 -37.84 -42.25 -7.01
C ALA A 282 -38.86 -43.16 -6.29
N ILE A 283 -39.67 -42.61 -5.39
CA ILE A 283 -40.74 -43.36 -4.70
C ILE A 283 -41.79 -43.83 -5.71
N ILE A 284 -42.26 -42.95 -6.60
CA ILE A 284 -43.24 -43.32 -7.64
C ILE A 284 -42.68 -44.43 -8.54
N PHE A 285 -41.42 -44.32 -8.96
CA PHE A 285 -40.76 -45.34 -9.77
C PHE A 285 -40.70 -46.69 -9.04
N PHE A 286 -40.35 -46.69 -7.75
CA PHE A 286 -40.27 -47.91 -6.95
C PHE A 286 -41.63 -48.62 -6.85
N TYR A 287 -42.70 -47.88 -6.52
CA TYR A 287 -44.05 -48.44 -6.48
C TYR A 287 -44.50 -48.95 -7.86
N LEU A 288 -44.25 -48.23 -8.94
CA LEU A 288 -44.63 -48.69 -10.29
C LEU A 288 -43.87 -49.96 -10.71
N SER A 289 -42.63 -50.12 -10.28
CA SER A 289 -41.82 -51.32 -10.59
C SER A 289 -42.29 -52.58 -9.86
N GLU A 290 -42.91 -52.44 -8.68
CA GLU A 290 -43.35 -53.56 -7.85
C GLU A 290 -44.70 -54.14 -8.28
N TRP A 291 -45.51 -53.37 -9.01
CA TRP A 291 -46.81 -53.82 -9.55
C TRP A 291 -46.72 -54.50 -10.94
N GLN A 292 -45.51 -54.60 -11.52
CA GLN A 292 -45.29 -55.25 -12.82
C GLN A 292 -44.60 -56.63 -12.72
N LEU A 293 -44.45 -57.16 -11.50
CA LEU A 293 -44.00 -58.53 -11.20
C LEU A 293 -45.16 -59.34 -10.63
#